data_AF-A0A2M7VCW8-F1
#
_entry.id   AF-A0A2M7VCW8-F1
#
_cell.length_a   1.000
_cell.length_b   1.000
_cell.length_c   1.000
_cell.angle_alpha   90.00
_cell.angle_beta   90.00
_cell.angle_gamma   90.00
#
_symmetry.space_group_name_H-M   'P 1'
#
loop_
_entity.id
_entity.type
_entity.pdbx_description
1 polymer ?
#
loop_
_entity_poly.entity_id
_entity_poly.type
_entity_poly.pdbx_seq_one_letter_code
_entity_poly.pdbx_strand_id
1 'polypeptide(L)'
;PNPDGVDTWDAAKVRQELGSQAYGNISSISINADFGSGRTTTVNVSGDGKNNSFSGSDFKNFFNLRAPSNINIVGPLYNIEQR
;
A
#
# COMPACT_ATOMS: atom_id res chain seq x y z
N PRO A 1 -16.81 15.88 9.01
CA PRO A 1 -16.97 14.80 10.02
C PRO A 1 -16.98 13.44 9.32
N ASN A 2 -16.39 12.39 9.93
CA ASN A 2 -16.52 11.02 9.43
C ASN A 2 -18.02 10.68 9.29
N PRO A 3 -18.51 10.30 8.09
CA PRO A 3 -19.92 9.94 7.88
C PRO A 3 -20.41 8.84 8.82
N ASP A 4 -19.51 7.95 9.24
CA ASP A 4 -19.83 6.78 10.06
C ASP A 4 -19.81 7.09 11.57
N GLY A 5 -19.48 8.31 11.98
CA GLY A 5 -19.48 8.74 13.39
C GLY A 5 -18.47 8.03 14.30
N VAL A 6 -17.60 7.19 13.74
CA VAL A 6 -16.55 6.48 14.47
C VAL A 6 -15.23 7.25 14.44
N ASP A 7 -14.38 6.93 15.41
CA ASP A 7 -13.06 7.53 15.56
C ASP A 7 -12.24 7.36 14.28
N THR A 8 -11.74 8.46 13.74
CA THR A 8 -10.87 8.47 12.56
C THR A 8 -9.48 8.80 13.02
N TRP A 9 -8.61 7.80 13.00
CA TRP A 9 -7.24 8.00 13.44
C TRP A 9 -6.44 8.74 12.39
N ASP A 10 -5.87 9.87 12.78
CA ASP A 10 -4.83 10.52 12.00
C ASP A 10 -3.47 9.82 12.22
N ALA A 11 -2.47 10.24 11.45
CA ALA A 11 -1.12 9.68 11.57
C ALA A 11 -0.49 9.88 12.96
N ALA A 12 -0.88 10.94 13.69
CA ALA A 12 -0.35 11.21 15.03
C ALA A 12 -0.94 10.24 16.06
N LYS A 13 -2.25 10.00 16.01
CA LYS A 13 -2.94 9.02 16.84
C LYS A 13 -2.42 7.61 16.59
N VAL A 14 -2.26 7.21 15.32
CA VAL A 14 -1.65 5.91 14.96
C VAL A 14 -0.25 5.76 15.57
N ARG A 15 0.59 6.80 15.46
CA ARG A 15 1.94 6.80 16.06
C ARG A 15 1.91 6.69 17.58
N GLN A 16 0.98 7.39 18.23
CA GLN A 16 0.80 7.31 19.68
C GLN A 16 0.44 5.89 20.13
N GLU A 17 -0.51 5.24 19.45
CA GLU A 17 -0.95 3.88 19.79
C GLU A 17 0.12 2.83 19.54
N LEU A 18 0.92 2.98 18.48
CA LEU A 18 1.99 2.05 18.14
C LEU A 18 3.28 2.27 18.93
N GLY A 19 3.50 3.46 19.51
CA GLY A 19 4.68 3.79 20.30
C GLY A 19 6.00 3.48 19.56
N SER A 20 6.89 2.72 20.20
CA SER A 20 8.18 2.32 19.60
C SER A 20 8.04 1.45 18.34
N GLN A 21 6.88 0.84 18.12
CA GLN A 21 6.60 0.04 16.93
C GLN A 21 6.27 0.90 15.71
N ALA A 22 5.85 2.15 15.91
CA ALA A 22 5.55 3.07 14.82
C ALA A 22 6.80 3.36 13.97
N TYR A 23 6.65 3.40 12.65
CA TYR A 23 7.67 3.98 11.79
C TYR A 23 7.57 5.51 11.81
N GLY A 24 8.63 6.16 12.24
CA GLY A 24 8.90 7.59 12.08
C GLY A 24 9.53 7.90 10.72
N ASN A 25 10.48 7.07 10.27
CA ASN A 25 11.13 7.16 8.97
C ASN A 25 11.28 5.78 8.31
N ILE A 26 11.03 5.73 7.00
CA ILE A 26 11.35 4.58 6.16
C ILE A 26 12.67 4.86 5.46
N SER A 27 13.65 3.98 5.66
CA SER A 27 14.97 4.09 5.08
C SER A 27 15.08 3.35 3.75
N SER A 28 14.33 2.26 3.55
CA SER A 28 14.30 1.55 2.28
C SER A 28 13.04 0.72 2.07
N ILE A 29 12.71 0.53 0.79
CA ILE A 29 11.63 -0.35 0.34
C ILE A 29 12.20 -1.23 -0.78
N SER A 30 11.95 -2.53 -0.72
CA SER A 30 12.27 -3.46 -1.82
C SER A 30 11.08 -4.35 -2.15
N ILE A 31 10.96 -4.71 -3.43
CA ILE A 31 9.82 -5.45 -3.96
C ILE A 31 10.35 -6.66 -4.72
N ASN A 32 9.81 -7.82 -4.38
CA ASN A 32 10.02 -9.04 -5.15
C ASN A 32 8.79 -9.29 -6.01
N ALA A 33 9.02 -9.70 -7.26
CA ALA A 33 7.97 -10.01 -8.21
C ALA A 33 8.28 -11.31 -8.95
N ASP A 34 7.23 -12.06 -9.26
CA ASP A 34 7.23 -13.11 -10.27
C ASP A 34 6.86 -12.48 -11.61
N PHE A 35 7.85 -12.33 -12.48
CA PHE A 35 7.67 -11.77 -13.81
C PHE A 35 7.05 -12.76 -14.81
N GLY A 36 7.00 -14.06 -14.50
CA GLY A 36 6.31 -15.05 -15.32
C GLY A 36 4.79 -14.90 -15.22
N SER A 37 4.27 -14.60 -14.03
CA SER A 37 2.84 -14.35 -13.80
C SER A 37 2.46 -12.86 -13.68
N GLY A 38 3.45 -11.96 -13.67
CA GLY A 38 3.25 -10.52 -13.56
C GLY A 38 2.74 -10.08 -12.18
N ARG A 39 3.19 -10.76 -11.11
CA ARG A 39 2.65 -10.56 -9.75
C ARG A 39 3.74 -10.18 -8.74
N THR A 40 3.46 -9.20 -7.90
CA THR A 40 4.25 -8.95 -6.69
C THR A 40 4.10 -10.11 -5.72
N THR A 41 5.22 -10.64 -5.24
CA THR A 41 5.25 -11.74 -4.28
C THR A 41 5.47 -11.23 -2.86
N THR A 42 6.41 -10.30 -2.68
CA THR A 42 6.79 -9.79 -1.35
C THR A 42 7.16 -8.31 -1.41
N VAL A 43 6.74 -7.56 -0.40
CA VAL A 43 7.14 -6.17 -0.16
C VAL A 43 7.89 -6.11 1.16
N ASN A 44 9.14 -5.64 1.13
CA ASN A 44 9.96 -5.45 2.33
C ASN A 44 10.11 -3.96 2.62
N VAL A 45 9.94 -3.60 3.88
CA VAL A 45 10.00 -2.21 4.35
C VAL A 45 10.96 -2.14 5.53
N SER A 46 12.00 -1.34 5.40
CA SER A 46 12.96 -1.08 6.47
C SER A 46 12.94 0.39 6.88
N GLY A 47 13.09 0.63 8.18
CA GLY A 47 13.03 1.98 8.75
C GLY A 47 13.19 1.94 10.28
N ASP A 48 13.82 2.96 10.86
CA ASP A 48 14.02 3.08 12.32
C ASP A 48 14.53 1.79 12.99
N GLY A 49 15.47 1.09 12.35
CA GLY A 49 16.04 -0.17 12.84
C GLY A 49 15.13 -1.41 12.73
N LYS A 50 13.93 -1.27 12.16
CA LYS A 50 12.94 -2.35 11.96
C LYS A 50 12.88 -2.77 10.50
N ASN A 51 12.59 -4.05 10.26
CA ASN A 51 12.36 -4.61 8.95
C ASN A 51 11.09 -5.48 8.98
N ASN A 52 10.13 -5.17 8.11
CA ASN A 52 8.88 -5.90 7.98
C ASN A 52 8.71 -6.39 6.54
N SER A 53 8.19 -7.60 6.39
CA SER A 53 7.94 -8.24 5.10
C SER A 53 6.46 -8.61 4.99
N PHE A 54 5.85 -8.25 3.88
CA PHE A 54 4.44 -8.48 3.60
C PHE A 54 4.31 -9.31 2.32
N SER A 55 3.38 -10.26 2.30
CA SER A 55 3.00 -10.91 1.05
C SER A 55 2.36 -9.89 0.11
N GLY A 56 2.51 -10.07 -1.20
CA GLY A 56 1.89 -9.19 -2.19
C GLY A 56 0.36 -9.15 -2.06
N SER A 57 -0.27 -10.25 -1.63
CA SER A 57 -1.70 -10.31 -1.35
C SER A 57 -2.10 -9.50 -0.11
N ASP A 58 -1.36 -9.60 0.99
CA ASP A 58 -1.67 -8.87 2.22
C ASP A 58 -1.42 -7.38 2.03
N PHE A 59 -0.30 -7.03 1.40
CA PHE A 59 0.00 -5.65 1.05
C PHE A 59 -1.11 -5.06 0.17
N LYS A 60 -1.56 -5.80 -0.86
CA LYS A 60 -2.70 -5.39 -1.67
C LYS A 60 -3.98 -5.26 -0.85
N ASN A 61 -4.22 -6.12 0.14
CA ASN A 61 -5.42 -6.07 0.97
C ASN A 61 -5.40 -4.85 1.93
N PHE A 62 -4.30 -4.63 2.64
CA PHE A 62 -4.13 -3.52 3.58
C PHE A 62 -4.18 -2.16 2.89
N PHE A 63 -3.57 -2.05 1.72
CA PHE A 63 -3.52 -0.82 0.94
C PHE A 63 -4.51 -0.84 -0.22
N ASN A 64 -5.52 -1.73 -0.18
CA ASN A 64 -6.68 -1.60 -1.04
C ASN A 64 -7.49 -0.40 -0.52
N LEU A 65 -7.02 0.80 -0.84
CA LEU A 65 -7.80 2.02 -0.74
C LEU A 65 -8.91 1.91 -1.79
N ARG A 66 -9.93 1.10 -1.50
CA ARG A 66 -11.25 1.32 -2.05
C ARG A 66 -11.68 2.66 -1.45
N ALA A 67 -11.29 3.75 -2.11
CA ALA A 67 -12.08 4.95 -1.99
C ALA A 67 -13.54 4.54 -2.26
N PRO A 68 -14.53 4.99 -1.48
CA PRO A 68 -15.95 4.75 -1.75
C PRO A 68 -16.44 5.45 -3.04
N SER A 69 -15.58 5.58 -4.05
CA SER A 69 -15.83 6.22 -5.33
C SER A 69 -15.06 5.50 -6.43
N ASN A 70 -15.75 5.31 -7.56
CA ASN A 70 -15.25 4.67 -8.77
C ASN A 70 -13.87 5.20 -9.17
N ILE A 71 -12.88 4.32 -9.29
CA ILE A 71 -11.66 4.61 -10.04
C ILE A 71 -11.99 4.40 -11.52
N ASN A 72 -12.33 5.48 -12.22
CA ASN A 72 -12.45 5.49 -13.67
C ASN A 72 -11.06 5.77 -14.27
N ILE A 73 -10.40 4.73 -14.77
CA ILE A 73 -9.23 4.90 -15.63
C ILE A 73 -9.75 5.20 -17.04
N VAL A 74 -9.94 6.48 -17.36
CA VAL A 74 -10.17 6.89 -18.75
C VAL A 74 -8.83 7.06 -19.45
N GLY A 75 -8.49 6.08 -20.29
CA GLY A 75 -7.43 6.19 -21.26
C GLY A 75 -7.82 5.40 -22.50
N PRO A 76 -7.52 5.89 -23.72
CA PRO A 76 -7.69 5.06 -24.92
C PRO A 76 -6.84 3.81 -24.73
N LEU A 77 -7.47 2.63 -24.79
CA LEU A 77 -6.74 1.37 -24.93
C LEU A 77 -5.78 1.57 -26.09
N TYR A 78 -4.48 1.42 -25.84
CA TYR A 78 -3.47 1.42 -26.89
C TYR A 78 -3.89 0.41 -27.95
N ASN A 79 -4.39 0.90 -29.09
CA ASN A 79 -4.57 0.13 -30.30
C ASN A 79 -3.19 0.01 -30.95
N ILE A 80 -2.42 -0.98 -30.55
CA ILE A 80 -1.21 -1.36 -31.29
C ILE A 80 -1.68 -2.29 -32.41
N GLU A 81 -2.26 -1.73 -33.46
CA GLU A 81 -2.15 -2.36 -34.77
C GLU A 81 -0.77 -1.98 -35.33
N GLN A 82 0.12 -2.95 -35.41
CA GLN A 82 1.31 -2.87 -36.25
C GLN A 82 1.08 -3.74 -37.48
N ARG A 83 1.27 -3.13 -38.65
CA ARG A 83 1.12 -3.69 -40.00
C ARG A 83 2.01 -4.89 -40.27
#